data_AF-A0AA46NCL6-F1
#
_entry.id   AF-A0AA46NCL6-F1
#
_cell.length_a   1.000
_cell.length_b   1.000
_cell.length_c   1.000
_cell.angle_alpha   90.00
_cell.angle_beta   90.00
_cell.angle_gamma   90.00
#
_symmetry.space_group_name_H-M   'P 1'
#
loop_
_entity.id
_entity.type
_entity.pdbx_description
1 polymer ?
#
loop_
_entity_poly.entity_id
_entity_poly.type
_entity_poly.pdbx_seq_one_letter_code
_entity_poly.pdbx_strand_id
1 'polypeptide(L)'
;MSLLTKECEVCGTKIRKLQSIWNIYLLKTGVNIKCPNCNLKYKTYKSISFFGSFYTWSGASFLVFIITVPIFWDFLENIFNLKLGAEVWIYTFIVLSLVEFIIMLVISLKRTVNNTRNN
;
A
#
# COMPACT_ATOMS: atom_id res chain seq x y z
N MET A 1 0.05 -6.81 -20.19
CA MET A 1 0.39 -7.00 -18.76
C MET A 1 -0.60 -6.17 -17.95
N SER A 2 -1.51 -6.75 -17.16
CA SER A 2 -2.41 -5.91 -16.35
C SER A 2 -1.67 -5.47 -15.09
N LEU A 3 -1.80 -4.21 -14.68
CA LEU A 3 -1.13 -3.64 -13.48
C LEU A 3 -1.40 -4.45 -12.19
N LEU A 4 -2.53 -5.16 -12.17
CA LEU A 4 -3.01 -5.99 -11.06
C LEU A 4 -2.52 -7.45 -11.10
N THR A 5 -1.79 -7.87 -12.13
CA THR A 5 -1.26 -9.24 -12.24
C THR A 5 0.24 -9.23 -12.38
N LYS A 6 0.90 -10.19 -11.72
CA LYS A 6 2.29 -10.53 -11.93
C LYS A 6 2.37 -11.95 -12.45
N GLU A 7 3.12 -12.16 -13.51
CA GLU A 7 3.42 -13.50 -14.00
C GLU A 7 4.47 -14.16 -13.12
N CYS A 8 4.28 -15.45 -12.82
CA CYS A 8 5.26 -16.22 -12.08
C CYS A 8 6.50 -16.50 -12.95
N GLU A 9 7.68 -16.12 -12.46
CA GLU A 9 8.96 -16.28 -13.16
C GLU A 9 9.35 -17.76 -13.39
N VAL A 10 8.72 -18.72 -12.69
CA VAL A 10 9.04 -20.16 -12.79
C VAL A 10 8.04 -20.95 -13.62
N CYS A 11 6.74 -20.70 -13.43
CA CYS A 11 5.68 -21.54 -14.01
C CYS A 11 4.74 -20.78 -14.96
N GLY A 12 5.02 -19.50 -15.29
CA GLY A 12 4.19 -18.67 -16.17
C GLY A 12 2.78 -18.38 -15.66
N THR A 13 2.41 -18.87 -14.47
CA THR A 13 1.07 -18.71 -13.93
C THR A 13 0.85 -17.24 -13.53
N LYS A 14 -0.27 -16.64 -13.95
CA LYS A 14 -0.65 -15.27 -13.60
C LYS A 14 -1.12 -15.21 -12.14
N ILE A 15 -0.39 -14.47 -11.31
CA ILE A 15 -0.70 -14.21 -9.90
C ILE A 15 -1.42 -12.86 -9.83
N ARG A 16 -2.63 -12.83 -9.26
CA ARG A 16 -3.28 -11.55 -8.93
C ARG A 16 -2.59 -10.92 -7.72
N LYS A 17 -2.18 -9.65 -7.84
CA LYS A 17 -1.65 -8.87 -6.70
C LYS A 17 -2.74 -8.67 -5.65
N LEU A 18 -3.96 -8.38 -6.12
CA LEU A 18 -5.16 -8.21 -5.30
C LEU A 18 -5.87 -9.57 -5.11
N GLN A 19 -5.41 -10.38 -4.14
CA GLN A 19 -6.14 -11.61 -3.76
C GLN A 19 -7.32 -11.29 -2.83
N SER A 20 -7.21 -10.18 -2.08
CA SER A 20 -8.24 -9.66 -1.17
C SER A 20 -8.12 -8.13 -1.11
N ILE A 21 -9.19 -7.43 -0.72
CA ILE A 21 -9.17 -5.97 -0.47
C ILE A 21 -8.10 -5.60 0.57
N TRP A 22 -7.87 -6.48 1.55
CA TRP A 22 -6.82 -6.31 2.55
C TRP A 22 -5.41 -6.28 1.96
N ASN A 23 -5.19 -6.87 0.78
CA ASN A 23 -3.88 -6.84 0.13
C ASN A 23 -3.45 -5.43 -0.29
N ILE A 24 -4.39 -4.48 -0.46
CA ILE A 24 -4.07 -3.07 -0.76
C ILE A 24 -3.14 -2.54 0.34
N TYR A 25 -3.48 -2.83 1.60
CA TYR A 25 -2.73 -2.38 2.76
C TYR A 25 -1.58 -3.32 3.14
N LEU A 26 -1.73 -4.63 2.95
CA LEU A 26 -0.75 -5.62 3.39
C LEU A 26 0.45 -5.77 2.46
N LEU A 27 0.29 -5.47 1.17
CA LEU A 27 1.42 -5.56 0.23
C LEU A 27 2.51 -4.55 0.56
N LYS A 28 2.13 -3.30 0.84
CA LYS A 28 3.08 -2.25 1.21
C LYS A 28 3.78 -2.52 2.54
N THR A 29 3.23 -3.34 3.44
CA THR A 29 3.89 -3.72 4.70
C THR A 29 4.84 -4.91 4.53
N GLY A 30 4.92 -5.47 3.32
CA GLY A 30 5.83 -6.57 3.00
C GLY A 30 5.25 -7.95 3.28
N VAL A 31 3.93 -8.11 3.21
CA VAL A 31 3.31 -9.44 3.21
C VAL A 31 3.69 -10.21 1.94
N ASN A 32 3.91 -11.52 2.09
CA ASN A 32 4.28 -12.40 0.99
C ASN A 32 3.02 -12.87 0.23
N ILE A 33 3.02 -12.69 -1.09
CA ILE A 33 2.04 -13.34 -1.98
C ILE A 33 2.63 -14.67 -2.45
N LYS A 34 1.82 -15.73 -2.43
CA LYS A 34 2.20 -17.05 -2.96
C LYS A 34 1.63 -17.25 -4.36
N CYS A 35 2.44 -17.84 -5.24
CA CYS A 35 1.94 -18.41 -6.48
C CYS A 35 1.05 -19.63 -6.16
N PRO A 36 -0.18 -19.72 -6.70
CA PRO A 36 -1.08 -20.84 -6.41
C PRO A 36 -0.58 -22.17 -6.98
N ASN A 37 0.23 -22.15 -8.05
CA ASN A 37 0.69 -23.36 -8.73
C ASN A 37 2.01 -23.90 -8.14
N CYS A 38 3.02 -23.05 -8.00
CA CYS A 38 4.35 -23.46 -7.53
C CYS A 38 4.69 -23.05 -6.08
N ASN A 39 3.73 -22.47 -5.34
CA ASN A 39 3.88 -21.98 -3.95
C ASN A 39 5.01 -20.97 -3.70
N LEU A 40 5.58 -20.42 -4.78
CA LEU A 40 6.71 -19.51 -4.72
C LEU A 40 6.27 -18.15 -4.17
N LYS A 41 7.06 -17.60 -3.24
CA LYS A 41 6.73 -16.38 -2.50
C LYS A 41 7.30 -15.14 -3.19
N TYR A 42 6.49 -14.10 -3.24
CA TYR A 42 6.84 -12.78 -3.73
C TYR A 42 6.58 -11.73 -2.65
N LYS A 43 7.49 -10.78 -2.48
CA LYS A 43 7.40 -9.69 -1.51
C LYS A 43 7.71 -8.36 -2.19
N THR A 44 7.21 -7.27 -1.62
CA THR A 44 7.59 -5.92 -2.03
C THR A 44 9.03 -5.59 -1.61
N TYR A 45 9.64 -4.60 -2.25
CA TYR A 45 10.98 -4.14 -1.88
C TYR A 45 11.04 -3.71 -0.41
N LYS A 46 12.19 -3.94 0.23
CA LYS A 46 12.40 -3.62 1.66
C LYS A 46 12.18 -2.13 1.96
N SER A 47 12.56 -1.23 1.05
CA SER A 47 12.30 0.21 1.16
C SER A 47 10.80 0.52 1.19
N ILE A 48 10.04 -0.04 0.24
CA ILE A 48 8.59 0.11 0.20
C ILE A 48 7.94 -0.51 1.45
N SER A 49 8.42 -1.70 1.85
CA SER A 49 8.00 -2.38 3.09
C SER A 49 8.21 -1.52 4.32
N PHE A 50 9.31 -0.76 4.38
CA PHE A 50 9.64 0.14 5.48
C PHE A 50 8.68 1.34 5.52
N PHE A 51 8.46 2.01 4.39
CA PHE A 51 7.49 3.11 4.30
C PHE A 51 6.07 2.65 4.61
N GLY A 52 5.63 1.52 4.04
CA GLY A 52 4.31 0.98 4.33
C GLY A 52 4.15 0.58 5.80
N SER A 53 5.21 0.05 6.42
CA SER A 53 5.21 -0.25 7.85
C SER A 53 5.15 1.00 8.72
N PHE A 54 5.73 2.13 8.31
CA PHE A 54 5.63 3.41 9.03
C PHE A 54 4.18 3.91 9.08
N TYR A 55 3.43 3.73 7.99
CA TYR A 55 2.01 4.08 7.95
C TYR A 55 1.13 3.15 8.81
N THR A 56 1.49 1.87 8.97
CA THR A 56 0.67 0.89 9.70
C THR A 56 1.09 0.64 11.14
N TRP A 57 2.35 0.94 11.50
CA TRP A 57 2.91 0.65 12.82
C TRP A 57 2.85 1.89 13.69
N SER A 58 2.12 1.77 14.79
CA SER A 58 1.92 2.72 15.90
C SER A 58 0.75 3.70 15.72
N GLY A 59 -0.04 3.84 16.79
CA GLY A 59 -1.07 4.88 16.90
C GLY A 59 -0.54 6.31 16.73
N ALA A 60 0.78 6.51 16.63
CA ALA A 60 1.37 7.78 16.22
C ALA A 60 0.93 8.18 14.80
N SER A 61 0.78 7.24 13.86
CA SER A 61 0.30 7.55 12.51
C SER A 61 -1.15 8.05 12.51
N PHE A 62 -1.97 7.55 13.42
CA PHE A 62 -3.35 8.02 13.62
C PHE A 62 -3.39 9.41 14.29
N LEU A 63 -2.52 9.67 15.28
CA LEU A 63 -2.41 10.98 15.91
C LEU A 63 -1.88 12.05 14.95
N VAL A 64 -0.85 11.72 14.16
CA VAL A 64 -0.33 12.59 13.10
C VAL A 64 -1.44 12.88 12.09
N PHE A 65 -2.24 11.88 11.71
CA PHE A 65 -3.37 12.08 10.82
C PHE A 65 -4.42 13.03 11.40
N ILE A 66 -4.80 12.87 12.67
CA ILE A 66 -5.77 13.76 13.33
C ILE A 66 -5.28 15.21 13.39
N ILE A 67 -3.97 15.43 13.58
CA ILE A 67 -3.40 16.78 13.70
C ILE A 67 -3.16 17.42 12.33
N THR A 68 -2.68 16.64 11.35
CA THR A 68 -2.27 17.17 10.05
C THR A 68 -3.43 17.48 9.12
N VAL A 69 -4.52 16.72 9.18
CA VAL A 69 -5.69 16.91 8.30
C VAL A 69 -6.37 18.27 8.51
N PRO A 70 -6.67 18.72 9.75
CA PRO A 70 -7.21 20.06 9.99
C PRO A 70 -6.27 21.17 9.52
N ILE A 71 -4.97 21.08 9.85
CA ILE A 71 -3.97 22.10 9.47
C ILE A 71 -3.88 22.24 7.94
N PHE A 72 -3.83 21.11 7.23
CA PHE A 72 -3.76 21.11 5.77
C PHE A 72 -5.07 21.62 5.14
N TRP A 73 -6.20 21.32 5.77
CA TRP A 73 -7.49 21.82 5.32
C TRP A 73 -7.64 23.34 5.51
N ASP A 74 -7.29 23.86 6.69
CA ASP A 74 -7.30 25.31 6.96
C ASP A 74 -6.46 26.07 5.93
N PHE A 75 -5.31 25.50 5.54
CA PHE A 75 -4.46 26.05 4.49
C PHE A 75 -5.16 26.06 3.11
N LEU A 76 -5.82 24.96 2.72
CA LEU A 76 -6.56 24.87 1.45
C LEU A 76 -7.79 25.78 1.42
N GLU A 77 -8.57 25.84 2.50
CA GLU A 77 -9.73 26.70 2.63
C GLU A 77 -9.35 28.17 2.45
N ASN A 78 -8.22 28.59 3.03
CA ASN A 78 -7.71 29.95 2.88
C ASN A 78 -7.26 30.27 1.43
N ILE A 79 -6.77 29.29 0.68
CA ILE A 79 -6.35 29.48 -0.72
C ILE A 79 -7.55 29.47 -1.68
N PHE A 80 -8.48 28.54 -1.48
CA PHE A 80 -9.55 28.25 -2.44
C PHE A 80 -10.92 28.84 -2.04
N ASN A 81 -11.04 29.47 -0.86
CA ASN A 81 -12.30 29.98 -0.29
C ASN A 81 -13.41 28.90 -0.20
N LEU A 82 -13.02 27.65 0.05
CA LEU A 82 -13.93 26.50 0.15
C LEU A 82 -14.26 26.22 1.62
N LYS A 83 -15.49 26.52 2.04
CA LYS A 83 -15.99 26.19 3.37
C LYS A 83 -16.50 24.76 3.43
N LEU A 84 -15.70 23.87 3.98
CA LEU A 84 -16.07 22.48 4.21
C LEU A 84 -15.94 22.16 5.70
N GLY A 85 -16.99 21.59 6.28
CA GLY A 85 -17.04 21.24 7.70
C GLY A 85 -16.46 19.84 7.97
N ALA A 86 -17.17 19.03 8.75
CA ALA A 86 -16.75 17.67 9.08
C ALA A 86 -16.62 16.73 7.85
N GLU A 87 -17.15 17.12 6.69
CA GLU A 87 -17.06 16.37 5.44
C GLU A 87 -15.61 16.19 4.95
N VAL A 88 -14.69 17.07 5.36
CA VAL A 88 -13.24 17.00 5.06
C VAL A 88 -12.65 15.65 5.44
N TRP A 89 -13.11 15.04 6.53
CA TRP A 89 -12.66 13.73 6.97
C TRP A 89 -13.01 12.63 5.96
N ILE A 90 -14.21 12.70 5.37
CA ILE A 90 -14.67 11.75 4.35
C ILE A 90 -13.85 11.92 3.08
N TYR A 91 -13.65 13.16 2.61
CA TYR A 91 -12.84 13.43 1.43
C TYR A 91 -11.38 12.99 1.61
N THR A 92 -10.81 13.25 2.78
CA THR A 92 -9.44 12.81 3.10
C THR A 92 -9.34 11.29 3.09
N PHE A 93 -10.32 10.58 3.67
CA PHE A 93 -10.35 9.12 3.65
C PHE A 93 -10.45 8.56 2.22
N ILE A 94 -11.26 9.17 1.37
CA ILE A 94 -11.39 8.79 -0.05
C ILE A 94 -10.06 9.01 -0.78
N VAL A 95 -9.45 10.19 -0.64
CA VAL A 95 -8.17 10.53 -1.30
C VAL A 95 -7.07 9.57 -0.86
N LEU A 96 -6.94 9.30 0.44
CA LEU A 96 -5.97 8.33 0.95
C LEU A 96 -6.20 6.94 0.37
N SER A 97 -7.46 6.47 0.36
CA SER A 97 -7.79 5.15 -0.21
C SER A 97 -7.40 5.05 -1.69
N LEU A 98 -7.57 6.12 -2.46
CA LEU A 98 -7.14 6.19 -3.86
C LEU A 98 -5.61 6.17 -3.99
N VAL A 99 -4.90 6.93 -3.17
CA VAL A 99 -3.43 6.95 -3.16
C VAL A 99 -2.88 5.56 -2.83
N GLU A 100 -3.42 4.90 -1.81
CA GLU A 100 -3.06 3.52 -1.43
C GLU A 100 -3.28 2.53 -2.59
N PHE A 101 -4.41 2.66 -3.28
CA PHE A 101 -4.70 1.85 -4.46
C PHE A 101 -3.69 2.08 -5.59
N ILE A 102 -3.34 3.34 -5.88
CA ILE A 102 -2.34 3.68 -6.89
C ILE A 102 -0.96 3.11 -6.53
N ILE A 103 -0.54 3.28 -5.28
CA ILE A 103 0.73 2.73 -4.78
C ILE A 103 0.75 1.21 -5.00
N MET A 104 -0.33 0.51 -4.68
CA MET A 104 -0.44 -0.94 -4.87
C MET A 104 -0.30 -1.37 -6.34
N LEU A 105 -0.85 -0.60 -7.29
CA LEU A 105 -0.71 -0.87 -8.73
C LEU A 105 0.75 -0.77 -9.18
N VAL A 106 1.44 0.29 -8.74
CA VAL A 106 2.83 0.59 -9.10
C VAL A 106 3.83 -0.30 -8.37
N ILE A 107 3.47 -0.83 -7.19
CA ILE A 107 4.33 -1.69 -6.40
C ILE A 107 4.80 -2.89 -7.23
N SER A 108 6.13 -2.98 -7.33
CA SER A 108 6.80 -4.11 -7.96
C SER A 108 7.08 -5.18 -6.92
N LEU A 109 6.71 -6.41 -7.28
CA LEU A 109 6.89 -7.60 -6.45
C LEU A 109 8.17 -8.31 -6.88
N LYS A 110 9.06 -8.56 -5.93
CA LYS A 110 10.29 -9.32 -6.14
C LYS A 110 10.14 -10.72 -5.54
N ARG A 111 10.72 -11.72 -6.20
CA ARG A 111 10.82 -13.06 -5.65
C ARG A 111 11.58 -13.01 -4.32
N THR A 112 10.97 -13.55 -3.27
CA THR A 112 11.71 -13.90 -2.05
C THR A 112 12.47 -15.18 -2.35
N VAL A 113 13.72 -15.03 -2.79
CA VAL A 113 14.67 -16.14 -2.74
C VAL A 113 14.93 -16.36 -1.26
N ASN A 114 14.49 -17.49 -0.71
CA ASN A 114 14.99 -17.93 0.58
C ASN A 114 16.50 -18.02 0.42
N ASN A 115 17.22 -17.05 0.98
CA ASN A 115 18.65 -17.16 1.15
C ASN A 115 18.83 -18.16 2.29
N THR A 116 18.63 -19.45 2.02
CA THR A 116 19.27 -20.53 2.75
C THR A 116 20.76 -20.39 2.47
N ARG A 117 21.39 -19.38 3.08
CA ARG A 117 22.79 -19.50 3.46
C ARG A 117 22.79 -20.48 4.62
N ASN A 118 22.90 -21.76 4.27
CA ASN A 118 23.65 -22.67 5.10
C ASN A 118 25.02 -22.02 5.27
N ASN A 119 25.36 -21.66 6.51
CA ASN A 119 26.70 -21.62 7.07
C ASN A 119 26.53 -21.69 8.58
#